data_AF-A0A7R9DX14-F1
#
_entry.id   AF-A0A7R9DX14-F1
#
_cell.length_a   1.000
_cell.length_b   1.000
_cell.length_c   1.000
_cell.angle_alpha   90.00
_cell.angle_beta   90.00
_cell.angle_gamma   90.00
#
_symmetry.space_group_name_H-M   'P 1'
#
loop_
_entity.id
_entity.type
_entity.pdbx_description
1 polymer ?
#
loop_
_entity_poly.entity_id
_entity_poly.type
_entity_poly.pdbx_seq_one_letter_code
_entity_poly.pdbx_strand_id
1 'polypeptide(L)' 'MKSERTERRSAYSVRLFLKEFCVEFLTGAYNNLMHSVKDGLVRAKAQANDESYYLWAMKFFMEFNRNYSFQVQLVR' A
#
# COMPACT_ATOMS: atom_id res chain seq x y z
N MET A 1 -3.64 -23.36 22.55
CA MET A 1 -3.70 -23.75 21.13
C MET A 1 -3.46 -22.51 20.27
N LYS A 2 -2.30 -22.41 19.60
CA LYS A 2 -2.12 -21.39 18.56
C LYS A 2 -2.97 -21.85 17.37
N SER A 3 -4.02 -21.09 17.05
CA SER A 3 -4.70 -21.26 15.77
C SER A 3 -3.67 -20.99 14.68
N GLU A 4 -3.20 -22.05 14.02
CA GLU A 4 -2.55 -21.91 12.72
C GLU A 4 -3.58 -21.25 11.82
N ARG A 5 -3.47 -19.93 11.66
CA ARG A 5 -4.16 -19.22 10.59
C ARG A 5 -3.56 -19.76 9.30
N THR A 6 -4.16 -20.81 8.75
CA THR A 6 -3.91 -21.21 7.37
C THR A 6 -4.19 -19.96 6.54
N GLU A 7 -3.13 -19.27 6.10
CA GLU A 7 -3.27 -18.05 5.32
C GLU A 7 -4.06 -18.43 4.07
N ARG A 8 -5.32 -18.00 4.02
CA ARG A 8 -6.14 -18.18 2.83
C ARG A 8 -5.55 -17.29 1.75
N ARG A 9 -4.84 -17.88 0.81
CA ARG A 9 -4.25 -17.17 -0.32
C ARG A 9 -5.28 -17.11 -1.45
N SER A 10 -5.44 -15.95 -2.07
CA SER A 10 -6.22 -15.80 -3.30
C SER A 10 -5.68 -16.71 -4.41
N ALA A 11 -6.52 -17.03 -5.40
CA ALA A 11 -6.11 -17.79 -6.59
C ALA A 11 -4.87 -17.18 -7.27
N TYR A 12 -4.06 -18.01 -7.93
CA TYR A 12 -2.79 -17.56 -8.52
C TYR A 12 -2.96 -16.38 -9.49
N SER A 13 -3.98 -16.43 -10.36
CA SER A 13 -4.31 -15.35 -11.31
C SER A 13 -4.60 -14.02 -10.59
N VAL A 14 -5.35 -14.06 -9.49
CA VAL A 14 -5.64 -12.86 -8.68
C VAL A 14 -4.36 -12.28 -8.08
N ARG A 15 -3.44 -13.13 -7.61
CA ARG A 15 -2.17 -12.66 -7.06
C ARG A 15 -1.26 -12.03 -8.11
N LEU A 16 -1.27 -12.57 -9.34
CA LEU A 16 -0.49 -12.00 -10.44
C LEU A 16 -1.04 -10.62 -10.83
N PHE A 17 -2.35 -10.51 -11.00
CA PHE A 17 -3.03 -9.24 -11.26
C PHE A 17 -2.74 -8.20 -10.17
N LEU A 18 -2.87 -8.57 -8.88
CA LEU A 18 -2.59 -7.65 -7.77
C LEU A 18 -1.12 -7.21 -7.73
N LYS A 19 -0.18 -8.10 -8.10
CA LYS A 19 1.23 -7.74 -8.20
C LYS A 19 1.46 -6.70 -9.29
N GLU A 20 0.90 -6.91 -10.48
CA GLU A 20 1.01 -5.97 -11.61
C GLU A 20 0.40 -4.61 -11.25
N PHE A 21 -0.80 -4.62 -10.66
CA PHE A 21 -1.42 -3.41 -10.13
C PHE A 21 -0.51 -2.67 -9.14
N CYS A 22 0.11 -3.37 -8.19
CA CYS A 22 1.00 -2.71 -7.21
C CYS A 22 2.22 -2.06 -7.87
N VAL A 23 2.77 -2.65 -8.92
CA VAL A 23 3.91 -2.11 -9.66
C VAL A 23 3.50 -0.85 -10.43
N GLU A 24 2.39 -0.91 -11.16
CA GLU A 24 1.84 0.25 -11.89
C GLU A 24 1.44 1.38 -10.93
N PHE A 25 0.85 1.03 -9.79
CA PHE A 25 0.45 1.99 -8.78
C PHE A 25 1.66 2.71 -8.15
N LEU A 26 2.73 1.97 -7.81
CA LEU A 26 3.96 2.55 -7.27
C LEU A 26 4.64 3.51 -8.25
N THR A 27 4.60 3.19 -9.54
CA THR A 27 5.25 3.98 -10.58
C THR A 27 4.42 5.20 -11.01
N GLY A 28 3.09 5.07 -11.05
CA GLY A 28 2.22 6.11 -11.61
C GLY A 28 1.50 7.00 -10.59
N ALA A 29 1.22 6.50 -9.37
CA ALA A 29 0.24 7.16 -8.50
C ALA A 29 0.65 7.27 -7.02
N TYR A 30 1.47 6.35 -6.49
CA TYR A 30 1.72 6.24 -5.06
C TYR A 30 2.13 7.56 -4.42
N ASN A 31 3.22 8.19 -4.88
CA ASN A 31 3.73 9.44 -4.29
C ASN A 31 2.67 10.56 -4.33
N ASN A 32 1.97 10.73 -5.45
CA ASN A 32 0.96 11.78 -5.61
C ASN A 32 -0.26 11.55 -4.70
N LEU A 33 -0.73 10.31 -4.59
CA LEU A 33 -1.83 9.95 -3.70
C LEU A 33 -1.42 10.14 -2.24
N MET A 34 -0.28 9.58 -1.84
CA MET A 34 0.20 9.65 -0.46
C MET A 34 0.45 11.10 -0.04
N HIS A 35 0.99 11.94 -0.92
CA HIS A 35 1.12 13.37 -0.68
C HIS A 35 -0.25 14.02 -0.45
N SER A 36 -1.22 13.78 -1.34
CA SER A 36 -2.56 14.39 -1.27
C SER A 36 -3.33 13.98 -0.01
N VAL A 37 -3.23 12.70 0.40
CA VAL A 37 -3.88 12.19 1.61
C VAL A 37 -3.21 12.76 2.87
N LYS A 38 -1.87 12.80 2.92
CA LYS A 38 -1.12 13.42 4.02
C LYS A 38 -1.49 14.88 4.20
N ASP A 39 -1.61 15.59 3.08
CA ASP A 39 -2.05 16.99 3.03
C ASP A 39 -3.48 17.18 3.59
N GLY A 40 -4.39 16.26 3.30
CA GLY A 40 -5.75 16.24 3.87
C GLY A 40 -5.76 15.99 5.39
N LEU A 41 -4.92 15.04 5.84
CA LEU A 41 -4.75 14.69 7.25
C LEU A 41 -4.21 15.86 8.07
N VAL A 42 -3.12 16.49 7.61
CA VAL A 42 -2.47 17.61 8.31
C VAL A 42 -3.38 18.83 8.42
N ARG A 43 -4.22 19.07 7.40
CA ARG A 43 -5.18 20.20 7.41
C ARG A 43 -6.47 19.90 8.17
N ALA A 44 -6.55 18.76 8.87
CA ALA A 44 -7.75 18.28 9.58
C ALA A 44 -9.02 18.27 8.70
N LYS A 45 -8.85 18.04 7.39
CA LYS A 45 -9.95 17.90 6.41
C LYS A 45 -10.29 16.44 6.13
N ALA A 46 -9.60 15.51 6.78
CA ALA A 46 -9.76 14.08 6.59
C ALA A 46 -10.98 13.52 7.31
N GLN A 47 -11.54 12.45 6.77
CA GLN A 47 -12.65 11.71 7.35
C GLN A 47 -12.17 10.75 8.44
N ALA A 48 -13.11 10.24 9.24
CA ALA A 48 -12.81 9.19 10.21
C ALA A 48 -12.19 7.97 9.49
N ASN A 49 -11.11 7.43 10.06
CA ASN A 49 -10.30 6.29 9.56
C ASN A 49 -9.29 6.58 8.46
N ASP A 50 -9.24 7.77 7.86
CA ASP A 50 -8.28 8.09 6.78
C ASP A 50 -6.83 7.91 7.23
N GLU A 51 -6.52 8.24 8.48
CA GLU A 51 -5.18 8.06 9.06
C GLU A 51 -4.80 6.57 9.14
N SER A 52 -5.73 5.72 9.58
CA SER A 52 -5.53 4.27 9.66
C SER A 52 -5.26 3.67 8.27
N TYR A 53 -5.99 4.12 7.25
CA TYR A 53 -5.77 3.70 5.87
C TYR A 53 -4.44 4.20 5.32
N TYR A 54 -4.08 5.46 5.60
CA TYR A 54 -2.81 6.05 5.18
C TYR A 54 -1.62 5.27 5.74
N LEU A 55 -1.60 5.00 7.04
CA LEU A 55 -0.51 4.26 7.69
C LEU A 55 -0.44 2.81 7.23
N TRP A 56 -1.60 2.16 7.02
CA TRP A 56 -1.65 0.80 6.48
C TRP A 56 -1.10 0.73 5.05
N ALA A 57 -1.54 1.64 4.17
CA ALA A 57 -1.09 1.72 2.79
C ALA A 57 0.41 2.02 2.72
N MET A 58 0.89 2.97 3.52
CA MET A 58 2.32 3.28 3.63
C MET A 58 3.13 2.03 3.97
N LYS A 59 2.74 1.31 5.03
CA LYS A 59 3.42 0.07 5.44
C LYS A 59 3.41 -0.97 4.30
N PHE A 60 2.24 -1.24 3.72
CA PHE A 60 2.07 -2.25 2.69
C PHE A 60 2.95 -1.97 1.46
N PHE A 61 2.88 -0.76 0.91
CA PHE A 61 3.58 -0.41 -0.33
C PHE A 61 5.09 -0.22 -0.14
N MET A 62 5.54 0.25 1.03
CA MET A 62 6.97 0.27 1.36
C MET A 62 7.55 -1.14 1.51
N GLU A 63 6.82 -2.06 2.15
CA GLU A 63 7.20 -3.47 2.23
C GLU A 63 7.20 -4.14 0.85
N PHE A 64 6.18 -3.86 0.01
CA PHE A 64 6.12 -4.37 -1.35
C PHE A 64 7.29 -3.86 -2.21
N ASN A 65 7.56 -2.54 -2.21
CA ASN A 65 8.66 -1.96 -2.98
C ASN A 65 10.00 -2.58 -2.59
N ARG A 66 10.24 -2.77 -1.28
CA ARG A 66 11.45 -3.42 -0.75
C ARG A 66 11.66 -4.84 -1.26
N ASN A 67 10.58 -5.61 -1.42
CA ASN A 67 10.68 -7.00 -1.87
C ASN A 67 10.64 -7.14 -3.40
N TYR A 68 10.19 -6.12 -4.15
CA TYR A 68 10.06 -6.21 -5.61
C TYR A 68 11.31 -5.76 -6.36
N SER A 69 11.79 -4.54 -6.14
CA SER A 69 12.99 -4.01 -6.81
C SER A 69 13.73 -2.92 -6.01
N PHE A 70 13.18 -2.52 -4.86
CA PHE A 70 13.70 -1.51 -3.93
C PHE A 70 14.17 -0.23 -4.63
N GLN A 71 13.24 0.48 -5.25
CA GLN A 71 13.52 1.81 -5.81
C GLN A 71 13.08 2.89 -4.84
N VAL A 72 14.04 3.54 -4.17
CA VAL A 72 13.79 4.56 -3.13
C VAL A 72 12.96 5.74 -3.67
N GLN A 73 13.04 6.03 -4.96
CA GLN A 73 12.26 7.09 -5.62
C GLN A 73 10.75 6.83 -5.69
N LEU A 74 10.31 5.57 -5.56
CA LEU A 74 8.90 5.18 -5.70
C LEU A 74 8.10 5.26 -4.40
N VAL A 75 8.76 5.53 -3.26
CA VAL A 75 8.13 5.56 -1.93
C VAL A 75 8.62 6.76 -1.10
N ARG A 76 8.22 7.97 -1.49
CA ARG A 76 8.58 9.22 -0.77
C ARG A 76 7.40 9.86 -0.05
#